data_AF-A0A2S6WHN6-F1
#
_entry.id   AF-A0A2S6WHN6-F1
#
_cell.length_a   1.000
_cell.length_b   1.000
_cell.length_c   1.000
_cell.angle_alpha   90.00
_cell.angle_beta   90.00
_cell.angle_gamma   90.00
#
_symmetry.space_group_name_H-M   'P 1'
#
loop_
_entity.id
_entity.type
_entity.pdbx_description
1 polymer ?
#
loop_
_entity_poly.entity_id
_entity_poly.type
_entity_poly.pdbx_seq_one_letter_code
_entity_poly.pdbx_strand_id
1 'polypeptide(L)'
;MQNPPGEEPETSLSVTPPKKWAAGIPAVVHALEYSLEQTSPRKTGVDLLTMNQVGGIDCPGCAWADPAPGRRHRNEYCENGAKH
;
A
#
# COMPACT_ATOMS: atom_id res chain seq x y z
N MET A 1 13.21 33.33 28.00
CA MET A 1 14.04 32.23 28.57
C MET A 1 14.01 31.10 27.56
N GLN A 2 15.18 30.74 27.02
CA GLN A 2 15.34 29.59 26.13
C GLN A 2 15.69 28.37 27.00
N ASN A 3 15.13 27.22 26.68
CA ASN A 3 15.42 25.97 27.41
C ASN A 3 16.87 25.52 27.13
N PRO A 4 17.53 24.87 28.11
CA PRO A 4 18.89 24.37 27.96
C PRO A 4 18.97 23.25 26.90
N PRO A 5 20.12 23.06 26.24
CA PRO A 5 20.28 22.04 25.22
C PRO A 5 20.38 20.66 25.89
N GLY A 6 19.35 19.82 25.68
CA GLY A 6 19.29 18.46 26.22
C GLY A 6 17.90 18.04 26.71
N GLU A 7 16.97 18.97 26.88
CA GLU A 7 15.62 18.68 27.34
C GLU A 7 14.62 19.00 26.23
N GLU A 8 14.30 18.00 25.41
CA GLU A 8 13.13 18.06 24.55
C GLU A 8 11.90 18.17 25.45
N PRO A 9 10.90 19.01 25.12
CA PRO A 9 9.70 19.13 25.93
C PRO A 9 9.10 17.74 26.13
N GLU A 10 8.92 17.34 27.38
CA GLU A 10 8.22 16.14 27.87
C GLU A 10 6.80 16.12 27.30
N THR A 11 6.71 15.82 26.01
CA THR A 11 5.46 15.65 25.28
C THR A 11 4.95 14.32 25.78
N SER A 12 3.70 14.27 26.25
CA SER A 12 3.06 13.07 26.77
C SER A 12 2.95 12.01 25.67
N LEU A 13 4.06 11.30 25.40
CA LEU A 13 4.19 10.26 24.41
C LEU A 13 3.53 9.00 24.97
N SER A 14 2.44 8.58 24.34
CA SER A 14 1.77 7.33 24.67
C SER A 14 2.12 6.29 23.62
N VAL A 15 2.69 5.17 24.08
CA VAL A 15 2.92 4.00 23.23
C VAL A 15 1.65 3.16 23.23
N THR A 16 1.16 2.86 22.02
CA THR A 16 0.02 1.96 21.83
C THR A 16 0.48 0.67 21.14
N PRO A 17 -0.24 -0.44 21.30
CA PRO A 17 0.04 -1.64 20.51
C PRO A 17 -0.01 -1.34 19.01
N PRO A 18 0.85 -1.97 18.20
CA PRO A 18 0.87 -1.77 16.76
C PRO A 18 -0.46 -2.19 16.14
N LYS A 19 -0.86 -1.50 15.07
CA LYS A 19 -2.03 -1.90 14.27
C LYS A 19 -1.75 -3.25 13.61
N LYS A 20 -2.80 -4.06 13.42
CA LYS A 20 -2.72 -5.37 12.73
C LYS A 20 -2.77 -5.26 11.20
N TRP A 21 -2.69 -4.05 10.67
CA TRP A 21 -2.80 -3.75 9.25
C TRP A 21 -1.80 -2.66 8.89
N ALA A 22 -1.26 -2.75 7.67
CA ALA A 22 -0.25 -1.82 7.18
C ALA A 22 -0.86 -0.56 6.53
N ALA A 23 -2.03 -0.68 5.90
CA ALA A 23 -2.74 0.43 5.24
C ALA A 23 -4.24 0.40 5.52
N GLY A 24 -4.87 1.57 5.50
CA GLY A 24 -6.29 1.77 5.81
C GLY A 24 -7.11 2.19 4.58
N ILE A 25 -8.41 2.44 4.79
CA ILE A 25 -9.35 2.86 3.73
C ILE A 25 -8.84 4.06 2.91
N PRO A 26 -8.25 5.13 3.49
CA PRO A 26 -7.76 6.25 2.70
C PRO A 26 -6.72 5.85 1.64
N ALA A 27 -5.83 4.90 1.95
CA ALA A 27 -4.83 4.42 1.01
C ALA A 27 -5.49 3.68 -0.18
N VAL A 28 -6.54 2.89 0.09
CA VAL A 28 -7.29 2.19 -0.96
C VAL A 28 -8.00 3.17 -1.88
N VAL A 29 -8.63 4.21 -1.32
CA VAL A 29 -9.32 5.25 -2.07
C VAL A 29 -8.35 6.00 -2.98
N HIS A 30 -7.23 6.48 -2.45
CA HIS A 30 -6.24 7.22 -3.23
C HIS A 30 -5.57 6.38 -4.32
N ALA A 31 -5.32 5.09 -4.07
CA ALA A 31 -4.83 4.19 -5.09
C ALA A 31 -5.83 4.06 -6.24
N LEU A 32 -7.11 3.83 -5.93
CA LEU A 32 -8.17 3.71 -6.94
C LEU A 32 -8.40 5.02 -7.72
N GLU A 33 -8.44 6.16 -7.04
CA GLU A 33 -8.55 7.48 -7.67
C GLU A 33 -7.45 7.65 -8.72
N TYR A 34 -6.20 7.40 -8.32
CA TYR A 34 -5.06 7.50 -9.24
C TYR A 34 -5.18 6.55 -10.43
N SER A 35 -5.48 5.26 -10.21
CA SER A 35 -5.58 4.29 -11.31
C SER A 35 -6.71 4.62 -12.29
N LEU A 36 -7.78 5.27 -11.82
CA LEU A 36 -8.91 5.72 -12.66
C LEU A 36 -8.59 7.01 -13.43
N GLU A 37 -7.67 7.85 -12.94
CA GLU A 37 -7.18 9.02 -13.68
C GLU A 37 -6.29 8.63 -14.87
N GLN A 38 -5.61 7.49 -14.80
CA GLN A 38 -4.68 7.04 -15.85
C GLN A 38 -5.38 6.29 -17.00
N THR A 39 -6.53 5.65 -16.76
CA THR A 39 -7.17 4.79 -17.77
C THR A 39 -8.66 4.57 -17.52
N SER A 40 -9.32 3.82 -18.40
CA SER A 40 -10.74 3.48 -18.27
C SER A 40 -10.99 2.53 -17.09
N PRO A 41 -12.15 2.61 -16.39
CA PRO A 41 -12.48 1.75 -15.25
C PRO A 41 -12.35 0.23 -15.54
N ARG A 42 -12.67 -0.18 -16.77
CA ARG A 42 -12.52 -1.58 -17.19
C ARG A 42 -11.06 -2.02 -17.18
N LYS A 43 -10.15 -1.19 -17.72
CA LYS A 43 -8.72 -1.50 -17.75
C LYS A 43 -8.15 -1.49 -16.34
N THR A 44 -8.44 -0.45 -15.56
CA THR A 44 -8.08 -0.37 -14.13
C THR A 44 -8.48 -1.64 -13.38
N GLY A 45 -9.73 -2.10 -13.56
CA GLY A 45 -10.19 -3.35 -12.92
C GLY A 45 -9.42 -4.59 -13.38
N VAL A 46 -9.15 -4.72 -14.68
CA VAL A 46 -8.35 -5.84 -15.22
C VAL A 46 -6.93 -5.79 -14.68
N ASP A 47 -6.27 -4.64 -14.75
CA ASP A 47 -4.88 -4.46 -14.34
C ASP A 47 -4.74 -4.78 -12.84
N LEU A 48 -5.55 -4.16 -11.99
CA LEU A 48 -5.53 -4.41 -10.55
C LEU A 48 -5.87 -5.86 -10.18
N LEU A 49 -6.82 -6.52 -10.85
CA LEU A 49 -7.21 -7.89 -10.51
C LEU A 49 -6.26 -8.96 -11.08
N THR A 50 -5.43 -8.62 -12.07
CA THR A 50 -4.48 -9.55 -12.69
C THR A 50 -3.04 -9.29 -12.25
N MET A 51 -2.79 -8.20 -11.54
CA MET A 51 -1.47 -7.88 -11.02
C MET A 51 -0.98 -8.92 -10.01
N ASN A 52 0.25 -9.38 -10.23
CA ASN A 52 0.92 -10.44 -9.49
C ASN A 52 0.09 -11.73 -9.40
N GLN A 53 -0.78 -12.00 -10.38
CA GLN A 53 -1.52 -13.25 -10.51
C GLN A 53 -0.90 -14.17 -11.56
N VAL A 54 -1.17 -15.48 -11.44
CA VAL A 54 -0.70 -16.47 -12.41
C VAL A 54 -1.28 -16.16 -13.79
N GLY A 55 -0.41 -15.94 -14.78
CA GLY A 55 -0.81 -15.57 -16.14
C GLY A 55 -1.26 -14.11 -16.29
N GLY A 56 -1.06 -13.29 -15.26
CA GLY A 56 -1.31 -11.85 -15.27
C GLY A 56 -0.04 -11.03 -15.55
N ILE A 57 0.01 -9.83 -14.95
CA ILE A 57 1.14 -8.89 -15.08
C ILE A 57 1.89 -8.77 -13.77
N ASP A 58 3.20 -8.53 -13.81
CA ASP A 58 4.01 -8.33 -12.61
C ASP A 58 4.20 -6.84 -12.30
N CYS A 59 4.05 -6.48 -11.03
CA CYS A 59 4.35 -5.13 -10.54
C CYS A 59 5.88 -4.91 -10.55
N PRO A 60 6.41 -3.92 -11.29
CA PRO A 60 7.85 -3.74 -11.47
C PRO A 60 8.59 -3.35 -10.18
N GLY A 61 7.87 -2.83 -9.18
CA GLY A 61 8.41 -2.45 -7.88
C GLY A 61 8.10 -3.43 -6.75
N CYS A 62 7.64 -4.65 -7.04
CA CYS A 62 7.23 -5.57 -5.98
C CYS A 62 8.46 -6.05 -5.18
N ALA A 63 8.43 -5.85 -3.85
CA ALA A 63 9.51 -6.23 -2.94
C ALA A 63 9.28 -7.59 -2.26
N TRP A 64 8.10 -8.19 -2.43
CA TRP A 64 7.74 -9.46 -1.78
C TRP A 64 7.78 -10.62 -2.76
N ALA A 65 8.16 -11.79 -2.24
CA ALA A 65 8.21 -13.01 -3.03
C ALA A 65 6.79 -13.48 -3.39
N ASP A 66 6.64 -13.90 -4.65
CA ASP A 66 5.40 -14.43 -5.17
C ASP A 66 5.00 -15.74 -4.48
N PRO A 67 3.78 -15.84 -3.91
CA PRO A 67 3.27 -17.10 -3.40
C PRO A 67 3.12 -18.14 -4.53
N ALA A 68 3.23 -19.42 -4.17
CA ALA A 68 3.01 -20.51 -5.09
C ALA A 68 1.63 -20.40 -5.80
N PRO A 69 1.50 -20.89 -7.05
CA PRO A 69 0.20 -20.95 -7.73
C PRO A 69 -0.87 -21.58 -6.84
N GLY A 70 -2.05 -20.95 -6.76
CA GLY A 70 -3.16 -21.37 -5.89
C GLY A 70 -3.11 -20.84 -4.44
N ARG A 71 -2.02 -20.17 -4.05
CA ARG A 71 -1.86 -19.52 -2.74
C ARG A 71 -1.85 -17.98 -2.80
N ARG A 72 -1.94 -17.42 -4.00
CA ARG A 72 -1.96 -15.96 -4.22
C ARG A 72 -3.31 -15.39 -3.83
N HIS A 73 -3.31 -14.34 -3.03
CA HIS A 73 -4.48 -13.52 -2.77
C HIS A 73 -4.87 -12.73 -4.02
N ARG A 74 -6.10 -12.21 -4.07
CA ARG A 74 -6.56 -11.40 -5.21
C ARG A 74 -5.82 -10.06 -5.32
N ASN A 75 -5.32 -9.56 -4.19
CA ASN A 75 -4.67 -8.25 -4.09
C ASN A 75 -3.25 -8.47 -3.56
N GLU A 76 -2.34 -8.86 -4.46
CA GLU A 76 -0.94 -9.15 -4.13
C GLU A 76 -0.04 -7.96 -4.49
N TYR A 77 -0.45 -6.75 -4.15
CA TYR A 77 0.29 -5.53 -4.47
C TYR A 77 0.04 -4.47 -3.40
N CYS A 78 0.98 -3.54 -3.26
CA CYS A 78 0.85 -2.38 -2.38
C CYS A 78 0.23 -1.19 -3.12
N GLU A 79 0.02 -0.08 -2.40
CA GLU A 79 -0.50 1.16 -2.97
C GLU A 79 0.38 1.69 -4.12
N ASN A 80 1.71 1.62 -4.00
CA ASN A 80 2.61 1.97 -5.10
C ASN A 80 2.46 1.05 -6.31
N GLY A 81 2.19 -0.25 -6.09
CA GLY A 81 1.92 -1.19 -7.17
C GLY A 81 0.62 -0.87 -7.90
N ALA A 82 -0.42 -0.44 -7.17
CA ALA A 82 -1.69 -0.04 -7.77
C ALA A 82 -1.61 1.27 -8.59
N LYS A 83 -0.62 2.12 -8.31
CA LYS A 83 -0.40 3.41 -8.98
C LYS A 83 0.51 3.33 -10.22
N HIS A 84 0.90 2.14 -10.67
CA HIS A 84 1.79 1.95 -11.82
C HIS A 84 1.08 1.19 -12.94
#